data_AF-A0A690KFL9-F1
#
_entry.id   AF-A0A690KFL9-F1
#
_cell.length_a   1.000
_cell.length_b   1.000
_cell.length_c   1.000
_cell.angle_alpha   90.00
_cell.angle_beta   90.00
_cell.angle_gamma   90.00
#
_symmetry.space_group_name_H-M   'P 1'
#
loop_
_entity.id
_entity.type
_entity.pdbx_description
1 polymer ?
#
loop_
_entity_poly.entity_id
_entity_poly.type
_entity_poly.pdbx_seq_one_letter_code
_entity_poly.pdbx_strand_id
1 'polypeptide(L)'
;MSENSNKRQKIIRKTIEAADGLSLGISMVVAILIGIGVGYLLKKFTPYPWLFWLGVFWGVAAAILNVYKAYKSQVKSYGEFEQRDEFIKEKIRQKEQDNGK
;
A
#
# COMPACT_ATOMS: atom_id res chain seq x y z
N MET A 1 -29.75 -5.57 19.47
CA MET A 1 -28.49 -4.87 19.80
C MET A 1 -27.28 -5.31 18.94
N SER A 2 -27.33 -6.44 18.20
CA SER A 2 -26.18 -7.01 17.45
C SER A 2 -26.01 -6.54 15.99
N GLU A 3 -27.01 -5.86 15.42
CA GLU A 3 -27.00 -5.46 14.00
C GLU A 3 -26.15 -4.20 13.74
N ASN A 4 -26.15 -3.27 14.70
CA ASN A 4 -25.48 -1.98 14.58
C ASN A 4 -23.93 -2.10 14.70
N SER A 5 -23.44 -3.07 15.48
CA SER A 5 -22.00 -3.35 15.59
C SER A 5 -21.42 -3.93 14.30
N ASN A 6 -22.14 -4.83 13.63
CA ASN A 6 -21.75 -5.38 12.32
C ASN A 6 -21.67 -4.31 11.23
N LYS A 7 -22.62 -3.37 11.21
CA LYS A 7 -22.63 -2.26 10.23
C LYS A 7 -21.42 -1.34 10.40
N ARG A 8 -21.08 -0.97 11.65
CA ARG A 8 -19.89 -0.16 11.94
C ARG A 8 -18.60 -0.87 11.55
N GLN A 9 -18.46 -2.17 11.88
CA GLN A 9 -17.28 -2.94 11.49
C GLN A 9 -17.08 -2.99 9.97
N LYS A 10 -18.17 -3.17 9.20
CA LYS A 10 -18.10 -3.22 7.74
C LYS A 10 -17.69 -1.87 7.12
N ILE A 11 -18.17 -0.76 7.68
CA ILE A 11 -17.79 0.59 7.27
C ILE A 11 -16.31 0.84 7.58
N ILE A 12 -15.86 0.54 8.80
CA ILE A 12 -14.46 0.72 9.22
C ILE A 12 -13.51 -0.09 8.33
N ARG A 13 -13.83 -1.36 8.04
CA ARG A 13 -13.03 -2.18 7.11
C ARG A 13 -12.91 -1.57 5.72
N LYS A 14 -14.03 -1.12 5.14
CA LYS A 14 -14.02 -0.45 3.83
C LYS A 14 -13.22 0.85 3.84
N THR A 15 -13.30 1.61 4.93
CA THR A 15 -12.53 2.85 5.09
C THR A 15 -11.04 2.57 5.20
N ILE A 16 -10.62 1.53 5.92
CA ILE A 16 -9.22 1.12 6.04
C ILE A 16 -8.68 0.65 4.68
N GLU A 17 -9.42 -0.19 3.97
CA GLU A 17 -9.04 -0.72 2.66
C GLU A 17 -8.90 0.40 1.62
N ALA A 18 -9.80 1.39 1.63
CA ALA A 18 -9.68 2.59 0.80
C ALA A 18 -8.50 3.49 1.22
N ALA A 19 -8.25 3.60 2.53
CA ALA A 19 -7.15 4.41 3.06
C ALA A 19 -5.78 3.81 2.74
N ASP A 20 -5.63 2.49 2.70
CA ASP A 20 -4.35 1.84 2.35
C ASP A 20 -3.89 2.19 0.93
N GLY A 21 -4.81 2.16 -0.04
CA GLY A 21 -4.52 2.56 -1.43
C GLY A 21 -4.20 4.06 -1.58
N LEU A 22 -4.92 4.92 -0.86
CA LEU A 22 -4.67 6.38 -0.84
C LEU A 22 -3.35 6.73 -0.13
N SER A 23 -3.06 6.05 0.98
CA SER A 23 -1.83 6.23 1.77
C SER A 23 -0.59 5.90 0.94
N LEU A 24 -0.65 4.83 0.13
CA LEU A 24 0.40 4.48 -0.82
C LEU A 24 0.66 5.63 -1.82
N GLY A 25 -0.39 6.16 -2.44
CA GLY A 25 -0.27 7.26 -3.40
C GLY A 25 0.26 8.55 -2.77
N ILE A 26 -0.22 8.90 -1.57
CA ILE A 26 0.21 10.09 -0.84
C ILE A 26 1.70 10.01 -0.48
N SER A 27 2.19 8.85 -0.04
CA SER A 27 3.61 8.65 0.25
C SER A 27 4.52 8.86 -0.97
N MET A 28 4.07 8.47 -2.17
CA MET A 28 4.79 8.72 -3.43
C MET A 28 4.89 10.21 -3.73
N VAL A 29 3.79 10.95 -3.57
CA VAL A 29 3.77 12.40 -3.80
C VAL A 29 4.69 13.11 -2.81
N VAL A 30 4.64 12.75 -1.53
CA VAL A 30 5.53 13.31 -0.50
C VAL A 30 7.00 13.06 -0.82
N ALA A 31 7.36 11.84 -1.26
CA ALA A 31 8.74 11.53 -1.66
C ALA A 31 9.22 12.37 -2.84
N ILE A 32 8.37 12.58 -3.86
CA ILE A 32 8.68 13.42 -5.02
C ILE A 32 8.84 14.88 -4.60
N LEU A 33 7.96 15.40 -3.74
CA LEU A 33 8.04 16.77 -3.22
C LEU A 33 9.30 17.01 -2.41
N ILE A 34 9.74 16.04 -1.61
CA ILE A 34 11.02 16.11 -0.89
C ILE A 34 12.19 16.11 -1.90
N GLY A 35 12.16 15.27 -2.93
CA GLY A 35 13.17 15.25 -3.99
C GLY A 35 13.27 16.60 -4.74
N ILE A 36 12.13 17.20 -5.07
CA ILE A 36 12.06 18.54 -5.66
C ILE A 36 12.58 19.61 -4.70
N GLY A 37 12.19 19.53 -3.41
CA GLY A 37 12.63 20.47 -2.38
C GLY A 37 14.15 20.44 -2.17
N VAL A 38 14.75 19.25 -2.13
CA VAL A 38 16.20 19.05 -2.06
C VAL A 38 16.88 19.54 -3.34
N GLY A 39 16.34 19.22 -4.52
CA GLY A 39 16.87 19.71 -5.80
C GLY A 39 16.84 21.24 -5.91
N TYR A 40 15.79 21.88 -5.41
CA TYR A 40 15.68 23.34 -5.35
C TYR A 40 16.69 23.95 -4.37
N LEU A 41 16.87 23.32 -3.21
CA LEU A 41 17.86 23.76 -2.22
C LEU A 41 19.28 23.68 -2.80
N LEU A 42 19.65 22.57 -3.45
CA LEU A 42 20.94 22.43 -4.13
C LEU A 42 21.12 23.47 -5.24
N LYS A 43 20.09 23.73 -6.06
CA LYS A 43 20.12 24.78 -7.08
C LYS A 43 20.41 26.16 -6.48
N LYS A 44 19.98 26.44 -5.26
CA LYS A 44 20.23 27.73 -4.59
C LYS A 44 21.68 27.91 -4.14
N PHE A 45 22.34 26.82 -3.74
CA PHE A 45 23.73 26.84 -3.28
C PHE A 45 24.76 26.64 -4.40
N THR A 46 24.34 26.14 -5.57
CA THR A 46 25.25 25.85 -6.69
C THR A 46 24.82 26.60 -7.95
N PRO A 47 25.74 27.23 -8.70
CA PRO A 47 25.42 27.97 -9.92
C PRO A 47 25.04 27.07 -11.11
N TYR A 48 25.04 25.75 -10.93
CA TYR A 48 24.81 24.77 -11.99
C TYR A 48 23.32 24.39 -12.08
N PRO A 49 22.58 24.86 -13.12
CA PRO A 49 21.14 24.59 -13.24
C PRO A 49 20.81 23.11 -13.50
N TRP A 50 21.77 22.32 -14.00
CA TRP A 50 21.58 20.89 -14.26
C TRP A 50 21.51 20.03 -12.98
N LEU A 51 22.03 20.53 -11.85
CA LEU A 51 21.99 19.83 -10.56
C LEU A 51 20.56 19.66 -10.03
N PHE A 52 19.66 20.59 -10.38
CA PHE A 52 18.23 20.49 -10.06
C PHE A 52 17.62 19.21 -10.63
N TRP A 53 17.92 18.89 -11.90
CA TRP A 53 17.41 17.70 -12.57
C TRP A 53 17.98 16.41 -11.98
N LEU A 54 19.21 16.46 -11.45
CA LEU A 54 19.78 15.33 -10.71
C LEU A 54 18.92 15.02 -9.47
N GLY A 55 18.59 16.03 -8.66
CA GLY A 55 17.74 15.87 -7.48
C GLY A 55 16.33 15.37 -7.81
N VAL A 56 15.73 15.90 -8.88
CA VAL A 56 14.43 15.43 -9.38
C VAL A 56 14.50 13.98 -9.85
N PHE A 57 15.51 13.62 -10.64
CA PHE A 57 15.71 12.25 -11.12
C PHE A 57 15.85 11.25 -9.98
N TRP A 58 16.70 11.55 -9.00
CA TRP A 58 16.89 10.70 -7.82
C TRP A 58 15.63 10.64 -6.95
N GLY A 59 14.88 11.74 -6.81
CA GLY A 59 13.61 11.77 -6.10
C GLY A 59 12.54 10.90 -6.75
N VAL A 60 12.39 10.99 -8.07
CA VAL A 60 11.45 10.15 -8.84
C VAL A 60 11.86 8.68 -8.79
N ALA A 61 13.16 8.38 -8.96
CA ALA A 61 13.68 7.02 -8.85
C ALA A 61 13.41 6.41 -7.47
N ALA A 62 13.64 7.17 -6.38
CA ALA A 62 13.37 6.72 -5.02
C ALA A 62 11.86 6.49 -4.77
N ALA A 63 11.00 7.35 -5.29
CA ALA A 63 9.55 7.18 -5.19
C ALA A 63 9.07 5.91 -5.91
N ILE A 64 9.54 5.68 -7.14
CA ILE A 64 9.23 4.45 -7.90
C ILE A 64 9.71 3.20 -7.15
N LEU A 65 10.92 3.23 -6.60
CA LEU A 65 11.49 2.09 -5.86
C LEU A 65 10.68 1.79 -4.59
N ASN A 66 10.23 2.83 -3.88
CA ASN A 66 9.40 2.72 -2.69
C ASN A 66 8.03 2.11 -3.03
N VAL A 67 7.37 2.64 -4.05
CA VAL A 67 6.06 2.15 -4.54
C VAL A 67 6.14 0.70 -4.99
N TYR A 68 7.18 0.32 -5.74
CA TYR A 68 7.36 -1.05 -6.20
C TYR A 68 7.49 -2.04 -5.03
N LYS A 69 8.25 -1.68 -3.99
CA LYS A 69 8.39 -2.51 -2.78
C LYS A 69 7.06 -2.68 -2.06
N ALA A 70 6.31 -1.60 -1.88
CA ALA A 70 5.01 -1.63 -1.22
C ALA A 70 3.95 -2.35 -2.06
N TYR A 71 3.96 -2.20 -3.38
CA TYR A 71 3.12 -2.95 -4.31
C TYR A 71 3.39 -4.46 -4.24
N LYS A 72 4.67 -4.86 -4.32
CA LYS A 72 5.05 -6.28 -4.22
C LYS A 72 4.62 -6.89 -2.88
N SER A 73 4.72 -6.13 -1.79
CA SER A 73 4.25 -6.56 -0.47
C SER A 73 2.72 -6.70 -0.43
N GLN A 74 1.99 -5.77 -1.03
CA GLN A 74 0.52 -5.85 -1.14
C GLN A 74 0.09 -7.07 -1.97
N VAL A 75 0.64 -7.25 -3.17
CA VAL A 75 0.34 -8.39 -4.06
C VAL A 75 0.63 -9.73 -3.38
N LYS A 76 1.74 -9.83 -2.65
CA LYS A 76 2.05 -11.04 -1.88
C LYS A 76 1.01 -11.32 -0.80
N SER A 77 0.53 -10.28 -0.10
CA SER A 77 -0.53 -10.44 0.90
C SER A 77 -1.83 -10.96 0.28
N TYR A 78 -2.22 -10.45 -0.90
CA TYR A 78 -3.42 -10.92 -1.61
C TYR A 78 -3.35 -12.42 -1.94
N GLY A 79 -2.21 -12.91 -2.43
CA GLY A 79 -2.03 -14.35 -2.70
C GLY A 79 -2.01 -15.21 -1.44
N GLU A 80 -1.49 -14.71 -0.32
CA GLU A 80 -1.54 -15.41 0.97
C GLU A 80 -2.97 -15.42 1.56
N PHE A 81 -3.78 -14.39 1.31
CA PHE A 81 -5.19 -14.35 1.71
C PHE A 81 -6.02 -15.38 0.93
N GLU A 82 -5.85 -15.47 -0.39
CA GLU A 82 -6.57 -16.46 -1.22
C GLU A 82 -6.29 -17.89 -0.77
N GLN A 83 -5.02 -18.24 -0.54
CA GLN A 83 -4.66 -19.59 -0.07
C GLN A 83 -5.23 -19.91 1.31
N ARG A 84 -5.26 -18.92 2.22
CA ARG A 84 -5.86 -19.08 3.56
C ARG A 84 -7.37 -19.29 3.48
N ASP A 85 -8.05 -18.54 2.61
CA ASP A 85 -9.50 -18.65 2.44
C ASP A 85 -9.89 -20.01 1.84
N GLU A 86 -9.13 -20.51 0.86
CA GLU A 86 -9.34 -21.86 0.31
C GLU A 86 -9.12 -22.95 1.36
N PHE A 87 -8.05 -22.86 2.16
CA PHE A 87 -7.77 -23.80 3.23
C PHE A 87 -8.88 -23.83 4.30
N ILE A 88 -9.38 -22.66 4.72
CA ILE A 88 -10.46 -22.56 5.70
C ILE A 88 -11.75 -23.18 5.13
N LYS A 89 -12.07 -22.88 3.86
CA LYS A 89 -13.26 -23.42 3.18
C LYS A 89 -13.21 -24.94 3.08
N GLU A 90 -12.06 -25.51 2.74
CA GLU A 90 -11.86 -26.96 2.68
C GLU A 90 -12.03 -27.61 4.06
N LYS A 91 -11.45 -26.99 5.10
CA LYS A 91 -11.55 -27.49 6.48
C LYS A 91 -12.98 -27.46 7.02
N ILE A 92 -13.77 -26.44 6.66
CA ILE A 92 -15.20 -26.36 7.01
C ILE A 92 -15.97 -27.49 6.32
N ARG A 93 -15.73 -27.71 5.02
CA ARG A 93 -16.39 -28.78 4.25
C ARG A 93 -16.10 -30.17 4.83
N GLN A 94 -14.86 -30.44 5.20
CA GLN A 94 -14.48 -31.71 5.84
C GLN A 94 -15.20 -31.91 7.17
N LYS A 95 -15.33 -30.85 7.98
CA LYS A 95 -16.00 -30.89 9.28
C LYS A 95 -17.51 -31.11 9.15
N GLU A 96 -18.13 -30.60 8.09
CA GLU A 96 -19.55 -30.86 7.76
C GLU A 96 -19.77 -32.30 7.29
N GLN A 97 -18.84 -32.88 6.52
CA GLN A 97 -18.92 -34.27 6.07
C GLN A 97 -18.69 -35.28 7.20
N ASP A 98 -17.88 -34.92 8.20
CA ASP A 98 -17.59 -35.75 9.38
C ASP A 98 -18.74 -35.73 10.40
N ASN A 99 -19.37 -34.57 10.63
CA ASN A 99 -20.55 -34.44 11.51
C ASN A 99 -21.86 -34.96 10.89
N GLY A 100 -21.87 -35.24 9.59
CA GLY A 100 -23.03 -35.78 8.85
C GLY A 100 -23.03 -37.30 8.70
N LYS A 101 -22.01 -37.99 9.24
CA LYS A 101 -21.93 -39.46 9.36
C LYS A 101 -22.08 -39.86 10.83
#